data_AF-A0A2M6WHF2-F1
#
_entry.id   AF-A0A2M6WHF2-F1
#
_cell.length_a   1.000
_cell.length_b   1.000
_cell.length_c   1.000
_cell.angle_alpha   90.00
_cell.angle_beta   90.00
_cell.angle_gamma   90.00
#
_symmetry.space_group_name_H-M   'P 1'
#
loop_
_entity.id
_entity.type
_entity.pdbx_description
1 polymer ?
#
loop_
_entity_poly.entity_id
_entity_poly.type
_entity_poly.pdbx_seq_one_letter_code
_entity_poly.pdbx_strand_id
1 'polypeptide(L)'
;MLQDGVKGWRARNIIKILMKTKELIESFGLIQQELSGKFFVQALDKVSIEDEESLQDKWATLLSNASTGQARADIKYVNILSDLEADEVRFLTTLYTVRVKVENAV
;
A
#
# COMPACT_ATOMS: atom_id res chain seq x y z
N MET A 1 -4.92 -18.76 -22.67
CA MET A 1 -3.99 -17.75 -23.22
C MET A 1 -4.24 -16.36 -22.65
N LEU A 2 -5.34 -15.65 -22.96
CA LEU A 2 -5.61 -14.32 -22.38
C LEU A 2 -5.83 -14.35 -20.86
N GLN A 3 -6.63 -15.29 -20.38
CA GLN A 3 -6.91 -15.46 -18.94
C GLN A 3 -5.65 -15.79 -18.13
N ASP A 4 -4.75 -16.60 -18.69
CA ASP A 4 -3.49 -16.97 -18.04
C ASP A 4 -2.52 -15.79 -17.96
N GLY A 5 -2.50 -14.95 -19.00
CA GLY A 5 -1.73 -13.70 -19.00
C GLY A 5 -2.17 -12.73 -17.91
N VAL A 6 -3.49 -12.53 -17.76
CA VAL A 6 -4.05 -11.67 -16.68
C VAL A 6 -3.73 -12.23 -15.30
N LYS A 7 -3.90 -13.55 -15.09
CA LYS A 7 -3.55 -14.20 -13.81
C LYS A 7 -2.07 -14.01 -13.48
N GLY A 8 -1.19 -14.21 -14.45
CA GLY A 8 0.25 -14.02 -14.28
C GLY A 8 0.63 -12.58 -13.97
N TRP A 9 0.01 -11.61 -14.65
CA TRP A 9 0.22 -10.18 -14.38
C TRP A 9 -0.22 -9.80 -12.96
N ARG A 10 -1.42 -10.21 -12.54
CA ARG A 10 -1.93 -9.98 -11.17
C ARG A 10 -1.01 -10.57 -10.10
N ALA A 11 -0.56 -11.81 -10.32
CA ALA A 11 0.35 -12.49 -9.39
C ALA A 11 1.69 -11.74 -9.26
N ARG A 12 2.25 -11.24 -10.37
CA ARG A 12 3.49 -10.43 -10.34
C ARG A 12 3.31 -9.15 -9.53
N ASN A 13 2.21 -8.43 -9.72
CA ASN A 13 1.94 -7.20 -8.97
C ASN A 13 1.79 -7.47 -7.47
N ILE A 14 1.03 -8.51 -7.10
CA ILE A 14 0.91 -8.95 -5.69
C ILE A 14 2.29 -9.23 -5.10
N ILE A 15 3.08 -10.09 -5.75
CA ILE A 15 4.40 -10.50 -5.24
C ILE A 15 5.30 -9.28 -5.05
N LYS A 16 5.33 -8.37 -6.03
CA LYS A 16 6.16 -7.17 -5.99
C LYS A 16 5.80 -6.26 -4.82
N ILE A 17 4.51 -5.99 -4.61
CA ILE A 17 4.04 -5.13 -3.51
C ILE A 17 4.28 -5.80 -2.16
N LEU A 18 4.07 -7.12 -2.05
CA LEU A 18 4.35 -7.87 -0.81
C LEU A 18 5.84 -7.94 -0.49
N MET A 19 6.71 -8.03 -1.49
CA MET A 19 8.16 -7.92 -1.29
C MET A 19 8.55 -6.56 -0.73
N LYS A 20 8.09 -5.46 -1.34
CA LYS A 20 8.29 -4.10 -0.81
C LYS A 20 7.76 -3.94 0.61
N THR A 21 6.58 -4.52 0.89
CA THR A 21 5.99 -4.53 2.23
C THR A 21 6.92 -5.22 3.23
N LYS A 22 7.43 -6.40 2.87
CA LYS A 22 8.38 -7.16 3.70
C LYS A 22 9.67 -6.39 3.93
N GLU A 23 10.25 -5.79 2.89
CA GLU A 23 11.46 -4.96 2.98
C GLU A 23 11.27 -3.77 3.92
N LEU A 24 10.10 -3.11 3.89
CA LEU A 24 9.77 -2.05 4.84
C LEU A 24 9.72 -2.57 6.28
N ILE A 25 9.05 -3.70 6.53
CA ILE A 25 8.97 -4.28 7.87
C ILE A 25 10.36 -4.64 8.40
N GLU A 26 11.18 -5.28 7.57
CA GLU A 26 12.53 -5.72 7.94
C GLU A 26 13.49 -4.54 8.15
N SER A 27 13.48 -3.53 7.27
CA SER A 27 14.37 -2.37 7.36
C SER A 27 14.13 -1.50 8.61
N PHE A 28 12.90 -1.48 9.12
CA PHE A 28 12.54 -0.79 10.35
C PHE A 28 12.53 -1.69 11.61
N GLY A 29 12.89 -2.97 11.47
CA GLY A 29 12.89 -3.92 12.60
C GLY A 29 11.52 -4.12 13.24
N LEU A 30 10.45 -3.98 12.44
CA LEU A 30 9.07 -4.07 12.93
C LEU A 30 8.64 -5.53 13.07
N ILE A 31 7.77 -5.80 14.06
CA ILE A 31 7.20 -7.13 14.27
C ILE A 31 5.87 -7.23 13.51
N GLN A 32 5.75 -8.27 12.69
CA GLN A 32 4.52 -8.54 11.96
C GLN A 32 3.45 -9.11 12.89
N GLN A 33 2.25 -8.57 12.80
CA GLN A 33 1.03 -9.05 13.45
C GLN A 33 0.11 -9.73 12.44
N GLU A 34 -0.69 -10.67 12.94
CA GLU A 34 -1.69 -11.34 12.13
C GLU A 34 -2.82 -10.38 11.75
N LEU A 35 -3.14 -10.32 10.45
CA LEU A 35 -4.30 -9.60 9.95
C LEU A 35 -5.42 -10.59 9.67
N SER A 36 -6.68 -10.16 9.82
CA SER A 36 -7.81 -10.99 9.43
C SER A 36 -7.73 -11.39 7.96
N GLY A 37 -8.07 -12.64 7.64
CA GLY A 37 -8.10 -13.12 6.25
C GLY A 37 -9.01 -12.28 5.34
N LYS A 38 -10.11 -11.72 5.89
CA LYS A 38 -11.00 -10.81 5.16
C LYS A 38 -10.27 -9.55 4.68
N PHE A 39 -9.47 -8.93 5.53
CA PHE A 39 -8.68 -7.76 5.16
C PHE A 39 -7.69 -8.10 4.05
N PHE A 40 -6.95 -9.21 4.20
CA PHE A 40 -5.97 -9.65 3.21
C PHE A 40 -6.62 -9.89 1.84
N VAL A 41 -7.71 -10.64 1.77
CA VAL A 41 -8.39 -10.92 0.50
C VAL A 41 -8.80 -9.62 -0.20
N GLN A 42 -9.44 -8.70 0.53
CA GLN A 42 -9.92 -7.45 -0.06
C GLN A 42 -8.77 -6.53 -0.48
N ALA A 43 -7.69 -6.47 0.29
CA ALA A 43 -6.50 -5.70 -0.07
C ALA A 43 -5.80 -6.29 -1.30
N LEU A 44 -5.59 -7.62 -1.33
CA LEU A 44 -4.90 -8.30 -2.43
C LEU A 44 -5.66 -8.18 -3.76
N ASP A 45 -6.99 -8.16 -3.73
CA ASP A 45 -7.80 -7.93 -4.93
C ASP A 45 -7.48 -6.59 -5.60
N LYS A 46 -7.32 -5.52 -4.81
CA LYS A 46 -6.98 -4.17 -5.28
C LYS A 46 -5.51 -4.05 -5.68
N VAL A 47 -4.61 -4.50 -4.81
CA VAL A 47 -3.16 -4.57 -5.04
C VAL A 47 -2.82 -5.25 -6.36
N SER A 48 -3.54 -6.32 -6.70
CA SER A 48 -3.21 -7.12 -7.88
C SER A 48 -3.40 -6.42 -9.22
N ILE A 49 -4.14 -5.31 -9.28
CA ILE A 49 -4.34 -4.54 -10.50
C ILE A 49 -3.53 -3.25 -10.55
N GLU A 50 -2.77 -2.94 -9.50
CA GLU A 50 -1.92 -1.76 -9.45
C GLU A 50 -0.63 -1.99 -10.23
N ASP A 51 -0.37 -1.18 -11.25
CA ASP A 51 0.84 -1.24 -12.07
C ASP A 51 1.71 0.03 -12.02
N GLU A 52 1.24 1.10 -11.38
CA GLU A 52 2.00 2.34 -11.24
C GLU A 52 2.96 2.25 -10.03
N GLU A 53 4.27 2.42 -10.29
CA GLU A 53 5.31 2.19 -9.28
C GLU A 53 5.13 3.02 -8.01
N SER A 54 4.78 4.31 -8.15
CA SER A 54 4.63 5.20 -6.99
C SER A 54 3.43 4.83 -6.11
N LEU A 55 2.36 4.31 -6.71
CA LEU A 55 1.22 3.74 -5.99
C LEU A 55 1.58 2.40 -5.34
N GLN A 56 2.36 1.55 -6.00
CA GLN A 56 2.85 0.29 -5.41
C GLN A 56 3.64 0.53 -4.12
N ASP A 57 4.43 1.61 -4.05
CA ASP A 57 5.14 2.01 -2.83
C ASP A 57 4.18 2.45 -1.71
N LYS A 58 3.08 3.15 -2.07
CA LYS A 58 2.04 3.50 -1.10
C LYS A 58 1.28 2.28 -0.60
N TRP A 59 0.99 1.32 -1.48
CA TRP A 59 0.39 0.04 -1.09
C TRP A 59 1.29 -0.72 -0.12
N ALA A 60 2.59 -0.79 -0.41
CA ALA A 60 3.55 -1.44 0.49
C ALA A 60 3.59 -0.76 1.86
N THR A 61 3.54 0.57 1.90
CA THR A 61 3.49 1.35 3.14
C THR A 61 2.17 1.13 3.91
N LEU A 62 1.04 1.07 3.22
CA LEU A 62 -0.26 0.80 3.85
C LEU A 62 -0.29 -0.59 4.48
N LEU A 63 0.17 -1.60 3.73
CA LEU A 63 0.22 -2.98 4.19
C LEU A 63 1.22 -3.18 5.33
N SER A 64 2.39 -2.52 5.29
CA SER A 64 3.37 -2.60 6.38
C SER A 64 2.79 -2.00 7.66
N ASN A 65 2.17 -0.82 7.57
CA ASN A 65 1.55 -0.17 8.73
C ASN A 65 0.40 -1.00 9.32
N ALA A 66 -0.45 -1.57 8.47
CA ALA A 66 -1.54 -2.44 8.92
C ALA A 66 -0.98 -3.71 9.58
N SER A 67 -0.01 -4.37 8.95
CA SER A 67 0.58 -5.63 9.41
C SER A 67 1.60 -5.49 10.54
N THR A 68 1.87 -4.28 11.03
CA THR A 68 2.76 -4.03 12.19
C THR A 68 2.08 -3.26 13.32
N GLY A 69 0.79 -2.97 13.19
CA GLY A 69 0.00 -2.27 14.20
C GLY A 69 0.24 -0.76 14.27
N GLN A 70 1.10 -0.21 13.42
CA GLN A 70 1.34 1.24 13.30
C GLN A 70 0.08 2.00 12.85
N ALA A 71 -0.78 1.34 12.08
CA ALA A 71 -2.10 1.85 11.73
C ALA A 71 -3.16 0.76 11.89
N ARG A 72 -4.40 1.18 12.16
CA ARG A 72 -5.55 0.27 12.15
C ARG A 72 -5.70 -0.35 10.76
N ALA A 73 -5.69 -1.69 10.69
CA ALA A 73 -6.07 -2.42 9.49
C ALA A 73 -7.56 -2.20 9.20
N ASP A 74 -7.87 -1.22 8.35
CA ASP A 74 -9.22 -0.81 8.01
C ASP A 74 -9.38 -0.75 6.49
N ILE A 75 -10.44 -1.38 5.98
CA ILE A 75 -10.69 -1.46 4.54
C ILE A 75 -10.92 -0.09 3.91
N LYS A 76 -11.34 0.91 4.68
CA LYS A 76 -11.49 2.27 4.16
C LYS A 76 -10.20 2.80 3.56
N TYR A 77 -9.04 2.47 4.13
CA TYR A 77 -7.74 2.94 3.63
C TYR A 77 -7.37 2.24 2.31
N VAL A 78 -7.70 0.95 2.19
CA VAL A 78 -7.55 0.18 0.95
C VAL A 78 -8.42 0.80 -0.15
N ASN A 79 -9.68 1.10 0.15
CA ASN A 79 -10.59 1.68 -0.83
C ASN A 79 -10.16 3.08 -1.26
N ILE A 80 -9.80 3.95 -0.30
CA ILE A 80 -9.30 5.30 -0.59
C ILE A 80 -8.08 5.21 -1.51
N LEU A 81 -7.08 4.38 -1.17
CA LEU A 81 -5.89 4.26 -2.00
C LEU A 81 -6.21 3.68 -3.39
N SER A 82 -7.15 2.74 -3.49
CA SER A 82 -7.54 2.15 -4.78
C SER A 82 -8.31 3.09 -5.70
N ASP A 83 -8.87 4.17 -5.15
CA ASP A 83 -9.65 5.14 -5.90
C ASP A 83 -8.80 6.35 -6.34
N LEU A 84 -7.52 6.41 -5.92
CA LEU A 84 -6.62 7.53 -6.23
C LEU A 84 -5.71 7.22 -7.41
N GLU A 85 -5.48 8.24 -8.23
CA GLU A 85 -4.44 8.22 -9.25
C GLU A 85 -3.10 8.70 -8.69
N ALA A 86 -2.01 8.37 -9.39
CA ALA A 86 -0.66 8.71 -8.96
C ALA A 86 -0.46 10.22 -8.78
N ASP A 87 -1.05 11.06 -9.63
CA ASP A 87 -1.00 12.53 -9.49
C ASP A 87 -1.75 13.05 -8.26
N GLU A 88 -2.88 12.43 -7.91
CA GLU A 88 -3.65 12.79 -6.72
C GLU A 88 -2.88 12.42 -5.45
N VAL A 89 -2.25 11.25 -5.43
CA VAL A 89 -1.35 10.84 -4.34
C VAL A 89 -0.15 11.78 -4.21
N ARG A 90 0.47 12.18 -5.33
CA ARG A 90 1.57 13.17 -5.34
C ARG A 90 1.12 14.50 -4.77
N PHE A 91 -0.04 15.00 -5.20
CA PHE A 91 -0.63 16.23 -4.71
C PHE A 91 -0.87 16.17 -3.19
N LEU A 92 -1.58 15.13 -2.71
CA LEU A 92 -1.89 14.95 -1.30
C LEU A 92 -0.61 14.82 -0.44
N THR A 93 0.39 14.08 -0.92
CA THR A 93 1.68 13.92 -0.23
C THR A 93 2.41 15.26 -0.11
N THR A 94 2.41 16.05 -1.17
CA THR A 94 3.03 17.39 -1.19
C THR A 94 2.31 18.32 -0.22
N LEU A 95 0.99 18.38 -0.27
CA LEU A 95 0.16 19.20 0.61
C LEU A 95 0.41 18.86 2.09
N TYR A 96 0.41 17.57 2.43
CA TYR A 96 0.68 17.11 3.79
C TYR A 96 2.10 17.48 4.25
N THR A 97 3.10 17.32 3.38
CA THR A 97 4.50 17.65 3.69
C THR A 97 4.68 19.14 3.95
N VAL A 98 4.05 19.99 3.13
CA VAL A 98 4.08 21.45 3.33
C VAL A 98 3.43 21.81 4.66
N ARG A 99 2.26 21.24 4.97
CA ARG A 99 1.58 21.47 6.25
C ARG A 99 2.48 21.13 7.44
N VAL A 100 3.07 19.93 7.47
CA VAL A 100 3.93 19.48 8.58
C VAL A 100 5.16 20.37 8.74
N LYS A 101 5.76 20.84 7.64
CA LYS A 101 6.90 21.77 7.70
C LYS A 101 6.53 23.12 8.30
N VAL A 102 5.36 23.65 7.95
CA VAL A 102 4.86 24.91 8.52
C VAL A 102 4.58 24.77 10.01
N GLU A 103 3.94 23.68 10.44
CA GLU A 103 3.66 23.42 11.86
C GLU A 103 4.94 23.27 12.70
N ASN A 104 6.00 22.69 12.17
CA ASN A 104 7.27 22.51 12.89
C ASN A 104 8.18 23.75 12.88
N ALA A 105 7.85 24.79 12.10
CA ALA A 105 8.63 26.02 12.01
C ALA A 105 8.11 27.15 12.93
N VAL A 106 6.97 26.92 13.59
CA VAL A 106 6.31 27.81 14.56
C VAL A 106 6.50 27.23 15.95
#